data_AF-A0A814LVJ0-F1
#
_entry.id   AF-A0A814LVJ0-F1
#
_cell.length_a   1.000
_cell.length_b   1.000
_cell.length_c   1.000
_cell.angle_alpha   90.00
_cell.angle_beta   90.00
_cell.angle_gamma   90.00
#
_symmetry.space_group_name_H-M   'P 1'
#
loop_
_entity.id
_entity.type
_entity.pdbx_description
1 polymer ?
#
loop_
_entity_poly.entity_id
_entity_poly.type
_entity_poly.pdbx_seq_one_letter_code
_entity_poly.pdbx_strand_id
1 'polypeptide(L)'
;MVTIIGLLVISLISTLSSEAFYCDFEKSCEDFVFDSHWMVQNVSSHIDHTYQNLSGHYITYTNASVSQPLPIIRTQSIELGPNETICITHWMWSIKDGAVDFDINYAQGDDLQSQSPGAHIGYPMSDSDWSGGTIGIPYILSDHFYLLLKFTSMTSPLDIDDLSLSICPSSQSRPPTTIVFDCDFDKTLCPELKSLSNYSYTWSIIEAQQAQNYTSTAPSIDYSIGNKTGHYIWLNNLDSLQFGGVGNLQTPIFRFKQSDPAFCLNFQYYGFGASIQLNKLAVFALSEENEMSVQQVWPVNPINYIYTNNRWSWAFAPLPLGNFSLLFHMDSQYEVGGSFAIDSISIRSCDYNSKWFSPTSRLKFTCDFDSSSDPSCGIQNDYTDLSSQSVINTTIQSPNTISDLELGPRQASGWSGSRFFYWSRSENTSTNLTTGYFKTPLIETNRDICIRFSYFVNSTDVQPNQKNTKIDIAANGCAVSTVWSNELDDSFGWQLVQQRLPNCASTESIYFRITQKRPTRVAVAFDDIEIAQCGTIDVLTTTTPSSSTTDVNKSSSNYINIILLITVLLLILNMHFEYYN
;
A
#
# COMPACT_ATOMS: atom_id res chain seq x y z
N MET A 1 -41.94 -72.53 -32.65
CA MET A 1 -40.98 -71.66 -33.36
C MET A 1 -41.44 -70.23 -33.15
N VAL A 2 -40.87 -69.56 -32.16
CA VAL A 2 -41.03 -68.12 -31.92
C VAL A 2 -39.65 -67.55 -32.21
N THR A 3 -39.53 -66.72 -33.24
CA THR A 3 -38.26 -66.06 -33.58
C THR A 3 -38.44 -64.58 -33.32
N ILE A 4 -37.84 -64.14 -32.21
CA ILE A 4 -37.75 -62.76 -31.75
C ILE A 4 -36.71 -62.06 -32.62
N ILE A 5 -37.11 -61.02 -33.35
CA ILE A 5 -36.18 -60.10 -34.01
C ILE A 5 -35.83 -59.03 -32.98
N GLY A 6 -34.66 -59.18 -32.34
CA GLY A 6 -34.07 -58.16 -31.49
C GLY A 6 -33.41 -57.08 -32.33
N LEU A 7 -33.90 -55.85 -32.24
CA LEU A 7 -33.14 -54.67 -32.65
C LEU A 7 -31.93 -54.52 -31.72
N LEU A 8 -30.73 -54.58 -32.30
CA LEU A 8 -29.49 -54.20 -31.63
C LEU A 8 -29.46 -52.66 -31.57
N VAL A 9 -29.78 -52.08 -30.42
CA VAL A 9 -29.43 -50.70 -30.11
C VAL A 9 -27.95 -50.71 -29.74
N ILE A 10 -27.09 -50.37 -30.69
CA ILE A 10 -25.69 -50.06 -30.40
C ILE A 10 -25.69 -48.74 -29.65
N SER A 11 -25.60 -48.83 -28.32
CA SER A 11 -25.20 -47.72 -27.47
C SER A 11 -23.79 -47.31 -27.89
N LEU A 12 -23.69 -46.23 -28.69
CA LEU A 12 -22.47 -45.43 -28.70
C LEU A 12 -22.38 -44.78 -27.32
N ILE A 13 -21.66 -45.44 -26.42
CA ILE A 13 -21.04 -44.75 -25.29
C ILE A 13 -19.99 -43.87 -25.93
N SER A 14 -20.36 -42.62 -26.25
CA SER A 14 -19.37 -41.56 -26.39
C SER A 14 -18.65 -41.48 -25.05
N THR A 15 -17.40 -41.94 -25.01
CA THR A 15 -16.48 -41.47 -23.99
C THR A 15 -16.47 -39.95 -24.12
N LEU A 16 -17.09 -39.23 -23.17
CA LEU A 16 -16.89 -37.80 -23.05
C LEU A 16 -15.38 -37.62 -22.84
N SER A 17 -14.69 -37.07 -23.84
CA SER A 17 -13.33 -36.58 -23.64
C SER A 17 -13.40 -35.50 -22.59
N SER A 18 -12.65 -35.66 -21.49
CA SER A 18 -12.52 -34.64 -20.43
C SER A 18 -11.71 -33.43 -20.88
N GLU A 19 -11.09 -33.51 -22.06
CA GLU A 19 -10.35 -32.43 -22.70
C GLU A 19 -11.32 -31.61 -23.55
N ALA A 20 -11.47 -30.34 -23.19
CA ALA A 20 -12.24 -29.42 -24.00
C ALA A 20 -11.44 -29.07 -25.26
N PHE A 21 -10.11 -28.88 -25.13
CA PHE A 21 -9.21 -28.51 -26.23
C PHE A 21 -7.75 -28.94 -26.01
N TYR A 22 -7.05 -29.27 -27.10
CA TYR A 22 -5.66 -29.73 -27.08
C TYR A 22 -4.93 -29.32 -28.36
N CYS A 23 -3.68 -28.87 -28.22
CA CYS A 23 -2.76 -28.56 -29.30
C CYS A 23 -1.36 -29.06 -28.96
N ASP A 24 -0.92 -30.05 -29.72
CA ASP A 24 0.42 -30.63 -29.71
C ASP A 24 1.33 -30.04 -30.79
N PHE A 25 0.83 -29.06 -31.57
CA PHE A 25 1.55 -28.39 -32.67
C PHE A 25 2.05 -29.27 -33.82
N GLU A 26 1.92 -30.60 -33.74
CA GLU A 26 2.19 -31.56 -34.81
C GLU A 26 1.20 -31.47 -35.98
N LYS A 27 0.04 -30.87 -35.71
CA LYS A 27 -1.01 -30.57 -36.68
C LYS A 27 -1.49 -29.14 -36.53
N SER A 28 -2.35 -28.70 -37.44
CA SER A 28 -2.96 -27.38 -37.38
C SER A 28 -3.78 -27.22 -36.10
N CYS A 29 -3.33 -26.35 -35.20
CA CYS A 29 -4.05 -25.98 -34.00
C CYS A 29 -5.07 -24.87 -34.27
N GLU A 30 -6.11 -25.18 -35.04
CA GLU A 30 -7.13 -24.21 -35.48
C GLU A 30 -7.90 -23.57 -34.33
N ASP A 31 -7.92 -24.23 -33.17
CA ASP A 31 -8.51 -23.71 -31.96
C ASP A 31 -7.77 -22.49 -31.41
N PHE A 32 -6.45 -22.41 -31.61
CA PHE A 32 -5.60 -21.39 -31.03
C PHE A 32 -5.14 -20.39 -32.09
N VAL A 33 -5.38 -19.10 -31.84
CA VAL A 33 -4.85 -18.02 -32.70
C VAL A 33 -3.58 -17.48 -32.08
N PHE A 34 -2.47 -17.54 -32.82
CA PHE A 34 -1.16 -17.04 -32.40
C PHE A 34 -0.82 -15.71 -33.08
N ASP A 35 -0.15 -14.81 -32.37
CA ASP A 35 0.43 -13.62 -32.98
C ASP A 35 1.64 -13.95 -33.88
N SER A 36 1.96 -13.05 -34.82
CA SER A 36 3.12 -13.13 -35.72
C SER A 36 4.50 -13.34 -35.07
N HIS A 37 4.64 -13.07 -33.76
CA HIS A 37 5.88 -13.30 -33.01
C HIS A 37 6.06 -14.77 -32.54
N TRP A 38 5.00 -15.56 -32.57
CA TRP A 38 5.04 -17.00 -32.35
C TRP A 38 5.23 -17.71 -33.68
N MET A 39 6.25 -18.56 -33.75
CA MET A 39 6.53 -19.34 -34.94
C MET A 39 6.54 -20.81 -34.60
N VAL A 40 5.77 -21.60 -35.36
CA VAL A 40 5.88 -23.06 -35.32
C VAL A 40 7.25 -23.45 -35.83
N GLN A 41 8.01 -24.18 -35.02
CA GLN A 41 9.30 -24.73 -35.39
C GLN A 41 9.10 -26.03 -36.16
N ASN A 42 9.23 -25.95 -37.49
CA ASN A 42 9.22 -27.13 -38.36
C ASN A 42 10.55 -27.88 -38.38
N VAL A 43 11.59 -27.30 -37.78
CA VAL A 43 12.89 -27.93 -37.59
C VAL A 43 13.32 -27.64 -36.16
N SER A 44 13.11 -28.62 -35.30
CA SER A 44 13.27 -28.46 -33.87
C SER A 44 14.73 -28.31 -33.46
N SER A 45 15.01 -27.26 -32.68
CA SER A 45 16.34 -26.95 -32.15
C SER A 45 16.77 -27.86 -30.99
N HIS A 46 15.79 -28.52 -30.37
CA HIS A 46 15.90 -29.49 -29.28
C HIS A 46 14.78 -30.54 -29.45
N ILE A 47 14.82 -31.61 -28.66
CA ILE A 47 13.85 -32.70 -28.74
C ILE A 47 12.47 -32.16 -28.37
N ASP A 48 11.50 -32.34 -29.26
CA ASP A 48 10.08 -32.01 -29.06
C ASP A 48 9.45 -32.82 -27.90
N HIS A 49 8.44 -32.26 -27.19
CA HIS A 49 7.86 -32.97 -26.05
C HIS A 49 6.87 -34.06 -26.49
N THR A 50 6.02 -33.81 -27.50
CA THR A 50 5.00 -34.75 -27.98
C THR A 50 5.60 -36.02 -28.59
N TYR A 51 6.45 -35.90 -29.60
CA TYR A 51 7.05 -37.04 -30.33
C TYR A 51 8.40 -37.48 -29.77
N GLN A 52 8.97 -36.73 -28.82
CA GLN A 52 10.25 -37.03 -28.19
C GLN A 52 11.38 -37.23 -29.21
N ASN A 53 11.32 -36.50 -30.33
CA ASN A 53 12.39 -36.48 -31.32
C ASN A 53 12.43 -35.14 -32.08
N LEU A 54 13.46 -34.93 -32.91
CA LEU A 54 13.65 -33.66 -33.64
C LEU A 54 12.67 -33.43 -34.80
N SER A 55 11.80 -34.39 -35.10
CA SER A 55 10.79 -34.29 -36.16
C SER A 55 9.46 -33.73 -35.64
N GLY A 56 9.32 -33.60 -34.32
CA GLY A 56 8.15 -32.96 -33.71
C GLY A 56 8.23 -31.44 -33.77
N HIS A 57 7.12 -30.77 -33.46
CA HIS A 57 6.86 -29.36 -33.69
C HIS A 57 6.37 -28.69 -32.41
N TYR A 58 6.83 -27.47 -32.14
CA TYR A 58 6.36 -26.63 -31.04
C TYR A 58 6.36 -25.15 -31.48
N ILE A 59 5.84 -24.24 -30.65
CA ILE A 59 5.91 -22.80 -30.92
C ILE A 59 7.03 -22.12 -30.13
N THR A 60 7.78 -21.24 -30.80
CA THR A 60 8.81 -20.41 -30.17
C THR A 60 8.43 -18.94 -30.18
N TYR A 61 8.69 -18.27 -29.07
CA TYR A 61 8.72 -16.82 -28.99
C TYR A 61 10.14 -16.28 -29.24
N THR A 62 10.34 -15.54 -30.35
CA THR A 62 11.69 -15.21 -30.87
C THR A 62 12.17 -13.76 -30.66
N ASN A 63 11.37 -12.87 -30.05
CA ASN A 63 11.73 -11.44 -29.96
C ASN A 63 11.85 -10.91 -28.52
N ALA A 64 13.09 -10.80 -28.02
CA ALA A 64 13.44 -10.26 -26.69
C ALA A 64 13.48 -8.70 -26.63
N SER A 65 13.08 -8.01 -27.70
CA SER A 65 13.23 -6.54 -27.82
C SER A 65 11.91 -5.75 -27.72
N VAL A 66 10.77 -6.45 -27.62
CA VAL A 66 9.44 -5.85 -27.49
C VAL A 66 8.83 -6.34 -26.19
N SER A 67 8.42 -5.40 -25.34
CA SER A 67 7.98 -5.63 -23.97
C SER A 67 6.61 -6.31 -23.82
N GLN A 68 6.01 -6.86 -24.88
CA GLN A 68 4.70 -7.52 -24.82
C GLN A 68 4.57 -8.68 -25.83
N PRO A 69 4.67 -9.94 -25.40
CA PRO A 69 4.12 -11.08 -26.12
C PRO A 69 2.58 -11.04 -26.11
N LEU A 70 1.98 -11.44 -27.24
CA LEU A 70 0.55 -11.31 -27.59
C LEU A 70 -0.08 -12.69 -27.89
N PRO A 71 -1.44 -12.81 -27.89
CA PRO A 71 -2.19 -13.95 -27.34
C PRO A 71 -2.13 -15.28 -28.08
N ILE A 72 -2.50 -16.31 -27.31
CA ILE A 72 -3.17 -17.53 -27.78
C ILE A 72 -4.68 -17.33 -27.58
N ILE A 73 -5.46 -16.97 -28.62
CA ILE A 73 -6.90 -16.61 -28.51
C ILE A 73 -7.80 -17.84 -28.71
N ARG A 74 -8.88 -17.95 -27.92
CA ARG A 74 -10.00 -18.90 -28.10
C ARG A 74 -11.33 -18.18 -28.22
N THR A 75 -12.23 -18.58 -29.12
CA THR A 75 -13.53 -17.93 -29.36
C THR A 75 -14.76 -18.78 -29.02
N GLN A 76 -14.63 -19.87 -28.25
CA GLN A 76 -15.74 -20.79 -27.96
C GLN A 76 -15.97 -20.98 -26.44
N SER A 77 -17.24 -21.00 -26.05
CA SER A 77 -17.75 -21.20 -24.69
C SER A 77 -17.45 -22.60 -24.14
N ILE A 78 -17.18 -22.70 -22.83
CA ILE A 78 -17.19 -23.97 -22.09
C ILE A 78 -18.28 -23.84 -21.03
N GLU A 79 -19.30 -24.70 -21.11
CA GLU A 79 -20.31 -24.80 -20.05
C GLU A 79 -19.69 -25.51 -18.84
N LEU A 80 -19.58 -24.80 -17.72
CA LEU A 80 -19.08 -25.34 -16.46
C LEU A 80 -20.24 -25.69 -15.51
N GLY A 81 -20.15 -26.86 -14.89
CA GLY A 81 -20.94 -27.17 -13.70
C GLY A 81 -20.56 -26.27 -12.51
N PRO A 82 -21.42 -26.14 -11.50
CA PRO A 82 -21.25 -25.21 -10.37
C PRO A 82 -20.01 -25.44 -9.48
N ASN A 83 -19.28 -26.54 -9.68
CA ASN A 83 -18.05 -26.89 -8.96
C ASN A 83 -16.91 -27.31 -9.90
N GLU A 84 -17.07 -27.12 -11.21
CA GLU A 84 -16.02 -27.45 -12.18
C GLU A 84 -15.07 -26.27 -12.33
N THR A 85 -13.78 -26.58 -12.45
CA THR A 85 -12.73 -25.60 -12.71
C THR A 85 -12.02 -25.98 -13.99
N ILE A 86 -11.56 -24.98 -14.71
CA ILE A 86 -10.80 -25.19 -15.94
C ILE A 86 -9.33 -25.23 -15.58
N CYS A 87 -8.66 -26.24 -16.09
CA CYS A 87 -7.23 -26.42 -15.97
C CYS A 87 -6.55 -26.10 -17.30
N ILE A 88 -5.49 -25.29 -17.25
CA ILE A 88 -4.54 -25.13 -18.35
C ILE A 88 -3.42 -26.13 -18.09
N THR A 89 -3.16 -27.02 -19.03
CA THR A 89 -1.95 -27.85 -19.04
C THR A 89 -1.06 -27.39 -20.18
N HIS A 90 0.24 -27.33 -19.93
CA HIS A 90 1.23 -26.85 -20.90
C HIS A 90 2.61 -27.40 -20.56
N TRP A 91 3.47 -27.46 -21.56
CA TRP A 91 4.90 -27.77 -21.43
C TRP A 91 5.73 -26.62 -22.00
N MET A 92 6.83 -26.31 -21.34
CA MET A 92 7.67 -25.16 -21.69
C MET A 92 9.16 -25.49 -21.64
N TRP A 93 9.94 -24.86 -22.51
CA TRP A 93 11.40 -24.98 -22.52
C TRP A 93 12.09 -23.63 -22.75
N SER A 94 13.22 -23.40 -22.07
CA SER A 94 14.02 -22.15 -22.16
C SER A 94 15.49 -22.40 -21.80
N ILE A 95 16.40 -21.62 -22.40
CA ILE A 95 17.86 -21.76 -22.27
C ILE A 95 18.42 -21.20 -20.93
N LYS A 96 17.63 -20.45 -20.15
CA LYS A 96 18.08 -19.86 -18.88
C LYS A 96 17.22 -20.33 -17.71
N ASP A 97 17.91 -20.67 -16.61
CA ASP A 97 17.30 -20.82 -15.28
C ASP A 97 16.54 -19.54 -14.91
N GLY A 98 15.26 -19.68 -14.56
CA GLY A 98 14.40 -18.56 -14.20
C GLY A 98 12.96 -18.96 -13.90
N ALA A 99 12.16 -17.96 -13.53
CA ALA A 99 10.71 -18.07 -13.47
C ALA A 99 10.10 -17.39 -14.70
N VAL A 100 9.23 -18.08 -15.44
CA VAL A 100 8.41 -17.44 -16.48
C VAL A 100 7.11 -17.00 -15.84
N ASP A 101 6.90 -15.70 -15.84
CA ASP A 101 5.70 -15.06 -15.35
C ASP A 101 4.76 -14.75 -16.50
N PHE A 102 3.53 -15.27 -16.45
CA PHE A 102 2.51 -14.88 -17.43
C PHE A 102 1.16 -14.52 -16.83
N ASP A 103 0.52 -13.53 -17.45
CA ASP A 103 -0.85 -13.14 -17.14
C ASP A 103 -1.82 -13.97 -17.97
N ILE A 104 -2.80 -14.62 -17.33
CA ILE A 104 -3.92 -15.28 -18.01
C ILE A 104 -5.04 -14.27 -18.20
N ASN A 105 -5.14 -13.52 -19.29
CA ASN A 105 -6.30 -12.66 -19.48
C ASN A 105 -7.54 -13.45 -19.92
N TYR A 106 -8.73 -13.06 -19.44
CA TYR A 106 -10.00 -13.51 -20.00
C TYR A 106 -11.00 -12.38 -20.18
N ALA A 107 -11.94 -12.58 -21.11
CA ALA A 107 -13.03 -11.68 -21.43
C ALA A 107 -14.35 -12.41 -21.22
N GLN A 108 -15.31 -11.78 -20.54
CA GLN A 108 -16.63 -12.35 -20.26
C GLN A 108 -17.65 -11.79 -21.27
N GLY A 109 -18.37 -12.68 -21.99
CA GLY A 109 -19.35 -12.32 -23.02
C GLY A 109 -18.78 -12.27 -24.46
N ASP A 110 -19.53 -11.69 -25.41
CA ASP A 110 -19.19 -11.69 -26.85
C ASP A 110 -18.11 -10.67 -27.26
N ASP A 111 -17.66 -9.80 -26.33
CA ASP A 111 -16.71 -8.73 -26.63
C ASP A 111 -15.26 -9.14 -26.36
N LEU A 112 -14.60 -9.63 -27.42
CA LEU A 112 -13.15 -9.92 -27.53
C LEU A 112 -12.23 -8.77 -27.09
N GLN A 113 -12.72 -7.52 -27.01
CA GLN A 113 -11.93 -6.37 -26.59
C GLN A 113 -11.99 -6.09 -25.07
N SER A 114 -12.75 -6.88 -24.30
CA SER A 114 -12.86 -6.81 -22.83
C SER A 114 -11.83 -7.72 -22.11
N GLN A 115 -10.56 -7.66 -22.51
CA GLN A 115 -9.51 -8.50 -21.91
C GLN A 115 -9.18 -8.07 -20.47
N SER A 116 -9.21 -9.00 -19.51
CA SER A 116 -8.98 -8.76 -18.08
C SER A 116 -7.90 -9.69 -17.49
N PRO A 117 -6.91 -9.25 -16.68
CA PRO A 117 -5.73 -10.06 -16.25
C PRO A 117 -5.98 -11.19 -15.23
N GLY A 118 -6.53 -12.32 -15.63
CA GLY A 118 -7.01 -13.47 -14.83
C GLY A 118 -6.06 -14.27 -13.91
N ALA A 119 -4.74 -14.17 -13.99
CA ALA A 119 -3.79 -14.66 -12.95
C ALA A 119 -2.33 -14.38 -13.36
N HIS A 120 -1.43 -14.14 -12.40
CA HIS A 120 0.03 -14.09 -12.61
C HIS A 120 0.68 -15.36 -12.07
N ILE A 121 1.40 -16.10 -12.91
CA ILE A 121 1.90 -17.43 -12.56
C ILE A 121 3.38 -17.54 -12.91
N GLY A 122 4.20 -17.80 -11.89
CA GLY A 122 5.63 -18.04 -12.03
C GLY A 122 5.97 -19.54 -12.00
N TYR A 123 6.58 -20.05 -13.07
CA TYR A 123 7.04 -21.45 -13.16
C TYR A 123 8.56 -21.57 -13.08
N PRO A 124 9.13 -22.38 -12.18
CA PRO A 124 10.57 -22.67 -12.21
C PRO A 124 10.91 -23.49 -13.46
N MET A 125 11.87 -23.02 -14.25
CA MET A 125 12.35 -23.72 -15.45
C MET A 125 13.65 -24.49 -15.20
N SER A 126 13.80 -25.61 -15.91
CA SER A 126 15.06 -26.37 -16.06
C SER A 126 15.77 -25.95 -17.35
N ASP A 127 17.10 -25.87 -17.32
CA ASP A 127 17.97 -25.55 -18.46
C ASP A 127 18.16 -26.69 -19.48
N SER A 128 17.64 -27.89 -19.19
CA SER A 128 17.98 -29.11 -19.92
C SER A 128 16.80 -29.99 -20.33
N ASP A 129 15.56 -29.67 -19.90
CA ASP A 129 14.39 -30.50 -20.20
C ASP A 129 13.09 -29.68 -20.19
N TRP A 130 12.05 -30.20 -20.86
CA TRP A 130 10.71 -29.61 -20.86
C TRP A 130 10.14 -29.61 -19.44
N SER A 131 9.64 -28.45 -19.03
CA SER A 131 8.99 -28.25 -17.73
C SER A 131 7.51 -27.98 -17.96
N GLY A 132 6.65 -28.86 -17.45
CA GLY A 132 5.21 -28.75 -17.64
C GLY A 132 4.44 -28.72 -16.33
N GLY A 133 3.20 -28.24 -16.41
CA GLY A 133 2.32 -28.16 -15.26
C GLY A 133 0.87 -27.96 -15.62
N THR A 134 0.00 -28.31 -14.67
CA THR A 134 -1.43 -28.07 -14.74
C THR A 134 -1.80 -26.96 -13.75
N ILE A 135 -2.48 -25.94 -14.25
CA ILE A 135 -2.91 -24.76 -13.50
C ILE A 135 -4.43 -24.71 -13.51
N GLY A 136 -5.07 -24.74 -12.34
CA GLY A 136 -6.48 -24.40 -12.23
C GLY A 136 -6.71 -22.89 -12.37
N ILE A 137 -7.58 -22.47 -13.28
CA ILE A 137 -8.05 -21.09 -13.39
C ILE A 137 -9.06 -20.86 -12.26
N PRO A 138 -8.79 -19.94 -11.31
CA PRO A 138 -9.70 -19.69 -10.21
C PRO A 138 -10.96 -18.98 -10.73
N TYR A 139 -12.09 -19.69 -10.66
CA TYR A 139 -13.46 -19.16 -10.73
C TYR A 139 -13.80 -18.27 -11.94
N ILE A 140 -14.26 -18.90 -13.01
CA ILE A 140 -14.89 -18.20 -14.14
C ILE A 140 -16.39 -18.11 -13.84
N LEU A 141 -16.92 -16.89 -13.66
CA LEU A 141 -18.35 -16.64 -13.40
C LEU A 141 -19.22 -16.69 -14.67
N SER A 142 -18.62 -16.97 -15.84
CA SER A 142 -19.31 -17.06 -17.13
C SER A 142 -19.06 -18.38 -17.86
N ASP A 143 -20.05 -18.75 -18.66
CA ASP A 143 -20.04 -19.75 -19.72
C ASP A 143 -19.21 -19.37 -20.97
N HIS A 144 -18.84 -18.09 -21.14
CA HIS A 144 -18.05 -17.58 -22.27
C HIS A 144 -16.76 -16.92 -21.78
N PHE A 145 -15.59 -17.45 -22.17
CA PHE A 145 -14.31 -16.83 -21.88
C PHE A 145 -13.29 -16.99 -23.01
N TYR A 146 -12.41 -15.99 -23.10
CA TYR A 146 -11.23 -16.00 -23.96
C TYR A 146 -10.01 -16.25 -23.08
N LEU A 147 -9.01 -16.98 -23.54
CA LEU A 147 -7.71 -17.06 -22.84
C LEU A 147 -6.72 -16.14 -23.56
N LEU A 148 -5.87 -15.44 -22.84
CA LEU A 148 -4.71 -14.72 -23.39
C LEU A 148 -3.55 -14.91 -22.42
N LEU A 149 -2.51 -15.64 -22.83
CA LEU A 149 -1.29 -15.78 -22.05
C LEU A 149 -0.33 -14.65 -22.40
N LYS A 150 -0.01 -13.78 -21.43
CA LYS A 150 0.92 -12.65 -21.61
C LYS A 150 2.16 -12.84 -20.75
N PHE A 151 3.25 -13.23 -21.37
CA PHE A 151 4.54 -13.39 -20.68
C PHE A 151 5.18 -12.02 -20.37
N THR A 152 5.71 -11.84 -19.17
CA THR A 152 6.40 -10.61 -18.76
C THR A 152 7.88 -10.86 -18.49
N SER A 153 8.72 -9.83 -18.67
CA SER A 153 10.13 -9.84 -18.26
C SER A 153 11.01 -10.94 -18.88
N MET A 154 10.69 -11.38 -20.10
CA MET A 154 11.49 -12.40 -20.79
C MET A 154 12.83 -11.86 -21.28
N THR A 155 13.93 -12.51 -20.89
CA THR A 155 15.29 -12.18 -21.37
C THR A 155 15.92 -13.28 -22.24
N SER A 156 15.12 -14.30 -22.58
CA SER A 156 15.48 -15.44 -23.43
C SER A 156 14.27 -15.89 -24.28
N PRO A 157 14.50 -16.61 -25.38
CA PRO A 157 13.43 -17.32 -26.11
C PRO A 157 12.70 -18.31 -25.20
N LEU A 158 11.43 -18.56 -25.52
CA LEU A 158 10.57 -19.51 -24.83
C LEU A 158 9.87 -20.39 -25.84
N ASP A 159 9.94 -21.68 -25.60
CA ASP A 159 9.27 -22.71 -26.38
C ASP A 159 8.09 -23.26 -25.58
N ILE A 160 6.94 -23.46 -26.24
CA ILE A 160 5.72 -24.00 -25.64
C ILE A 160 5.22 -25.16 -26.50
N ASP A 161 4.85 -26.25 -25.84
CA ASP A 161 4.33 -27.46 -26.44
C ASP A 161 3.16 -28.04 -25.60
N ASP A 162 2.37 -28.94 -26.18
CA ASP A 162 1.28 -29.69 -25.54
C ASP A 162 0.33 -28.82 -24.70
N LEU A 163 -0.21 -27.76 -25.32
CA LEU A 163 -1.13 -26.82 -24.68
C LEU A 163 -2.57 -27.36 -24.67
N SER A 164 -3.17 -27.47 -23.49
CA SER A 164 -4.53 -27.98 -23.33
C SER A 164 -5.37 -27.18 -22.34
N LEU A 165 -6.67 -27.16 -22.58
CA LEU A 165 -7.71 -26.64 -21.70
C LEU A 165 -8.70 -27.76 -21.41
N SER A 166 -8.82 -28.15 -20.15
CA SER A 166 -9.68 -29.27 -19.74
C SER A 166 -10.39 -28.97 -18.42
N ILE A 167 -11.48 -29.68 -18.14
CA ILE A 167 -12.03 -29.68 -16.79
C ILE A 167 -10.99 -30.37 -15.89
N CYS A 168 -10.63 -29.74 -14.79
CA CYS A 168 -9.63 -30.29 -13.88
C CYS A 168 -10.01 -31.73 -13.45
N PRO A 169 -9.06 -32.70 -13.47
CA PRO A 169 -9.37 -34.08 -13.16
C PRO A 169 -10.00 -34.22 -11.76
N SER A 170 -11.06 -35.02 -11.69
CA SER A 170 -11.98 -35.19 -10.54
C SER A 170 -11.33 -35.63 -9.21
N SER A 171 -10.02 -35.92 -9.20
CA SER A 171 -9.22 -36.10 -7.99
C SER A 171 -8.95 -34.79 -7.23
N GLN A 172 -9.19 -33.63 -7.83
CA GLN A 172 -9.25 -32.34 -7.13
C GLN A 172 -10.71 -31.92 -6.94
N SER A 173 -11.47 -32.67 -6.14
CA SER A 173 -12.75 -32.15 -5.65
C SER A 173 -12.46 -31.01 -4.68
N ARG A 174 -12.39 -29.78 -5.19
CA ARG A 174 -12.31 -28.60 -4.34
C ARG A 174 -13.57 -28.57 -3.47
N PRO A 175 -13.47 -28.38 -2.14
CA PRO A 175 -14.65 -28.25 -1.29
C PRO A 175 -15.55 -27.12 -1.82
N PRO A 176 -16.87 -27.17 -1.53
CA PRO A 176 -17.80 -26.15 -1.96
C PRO A 176 -17.27 -24.77 -1.63
N THR A 177 -17.26 -23.89 -2.63
CA THR A 177 -16.79 -22.52 -2.49
C THR A 177 -17.52 -21.84 -1.34
N THR A 178 -16.80 -21.58 -0.25
CA THR A 178 -17.34 -20.85 0.89
C THR A 178 -17.24 -19.36 0.59
N ILE A 179 -18.39 -18.69 0.51
CA ILE A 179 -18.48 -17.25 0.30
C ILE A 179 -18.62 -16.59 1.67
N VAL A 180 -17.70 -15.70 2.02
CA VAL A 180 -17.72 -14.97 3.31
C VAL A 180 -18.05 -13.49 3.13
N PHE A 181 -17.91 -12.98 1.92
CA PHE A 181 -18.31 -11.63 1.54
C PHE A 181 -18.65 -11.62 0.04
N ASP A 182 -19.72 -10.94 -0.35
CA ASP A 182 -20.13 -10.77 -1.74
C ASP A 182 -20.93 -9.48 -1.86
N CYS A 183 -20.46 -8.57 -2.68
CA CYS A 183 -21.02 -7.25 -2.86
C CYS A 183 -20.90 -6.84 -4.33
N ASP A 184 -22.04 -6.84 -5.02
CA ASP A 184 -22.19 -6.42 -6.42
C ASP A 184 -22.90 -5.07 -6.55
N PHE A 185 -23.20 -4.39 -5.43
CA PHE A 185 -23.94 -3.12 -5.34
C PHE A 185 -25.35 -3.10 -5.97
N ASP A 186 -25.77 -4.17 -6.63
CA ASP A 186 -27.05 -4.30 -7.32
C ASP A 186 -28.10 -5.05 -6.53
N LYS A 187 -27.72 -6.17 -5.91
CA LYS A 187 -28.63 -6.93 -5.05
C LYS A 187 -28.78 -6.26 -3.69
N THR A 188 -27.67 -5.78 -3.17
CA THR A 188 -27.57 -5.05 -1.91
C THR A 188 -26.63 -3.87 -2.13
N LEU A 189 -26.99 -2.68 -1.64
CA LEU A 189 -26.11 -1.50 -1.66
C LEU A 189 -24.93 -1.61 -0.67
N CYS A 190 -24.61 -2.83 -0.22
CA CYS A 190 -23.53 -3.19 0.70
C CYS A 190 -23.27 -2.17 1.83
N PRO A 191 -24.28 -1.91 2.69
CA PRO A 191 -24.19 -0.90 3.75
C PRO A 191 -23.06 -1.16 4.76
N GLU A 192 -22.52 -2.37 4.78
CA GLU A 192 -21.38 -2.77 5.59
C GLU A 192 -20.03 -2.26 5.07
N LEU A 193 -19.94 -1.82 3.81
CA LEU A 193 -18.78 -1.10 3.27
C LEU A 193 -18.84 0.36 3.73
N LYS A 194 -17.73 0.85 4.29
CA LYS A 194 -17.66 2.20 4.87
C LYS A 194 -16.63 3.06 4.16
N SER A 195 -17.07 4.16 3.58
CA SER A 195 -16.17 5.25 3.20
C SER A 195 -15.68 5.98 4.45
N LEU A 196 -14.36 6.05 4.64
CA LEU A 196 -13.79 6.74 5.80
C LEU A 196 -13.77 8.26 5.57
N SER A 197 -14.51 9.00 6.39
CA SER A 197 -14.77 10.43 6.21
C SER A 197 -13.64 11.36 6.66
N ASN A 198 -12.63 10.84 7.33
CA ASN A 198 -11.43 11.59 7.74
C ASN A 198 -10.40 11.76 6.61
N TYR A 199 -10.69 11.27 5.41
CA TYR A 199 -9.83 11.38 4.23
C TYR A 199 -10.47 12.30 3.17
N SER A 200 -9.66 12.77 2.22
CA SER A 200 -10.05 13.79 1.23
C SER A 200 -11.19 13.36 0.30
N TYR A 201 -11.39 12.06 0.07
CA TYR A 201 -12.40 11.54 -0.85
C TYR A 201 -13.40 10.59 -0.22
N THR A 202 -14.64 10.70 -0.69
CA THR A 202 -15.75 9.85 -0.28
C THR A 202 -16.17 8.93 -1.43
N TRP A 203 -16.34 7.65 -1.11
CA TRP A 203 -16.92 6.66 -2.00
C TRP A 203 -18.45 6.75 -1.97
N SER A 204 -19.07 6.72 -3.13
CA SER A 204 -20.53 6.78 -3.29
C SER A 204 -20.99 5.68 -4.23
N ILE A 205 -22.19 5.15 -4.04
CA ILE A 205 -22.76 4.18 -4.98
C ILE A 205 -23.54 4.94 -6.05
N ILE A 206 -23.43 4.49 -7.30
CA ILE A 206 -24.10 5.13 -8.44
C ILE A 206 -24.50 4.12 -9.50
N GLU A 207 -25.65 4.36 -10.14
CA GLU A 207 -26.07 3.62 -11.34
C GLU A 207 -25.23 4.05 -12.54
N ALA A 208 -24.80 3.09 -13.37
CA ALA A 208 -23.92 3.35 -14.52
C ALA A 208 -24.48 4.41 -15.48
N GLN A 209 -25.79 4.39 -15.79
CA GLN A 209 -26.44 5.39 -16.63
C GLN A 209 -26.38 6.80 -16.02
N GLN A 210 -26.49 6.92 -14.69
CA GLN A 210 -26.41 8.20 -13.99
C GLN A 210 -24.98 8.72 -13.97
N ALA A 211 -24.00 7.86 -13.72
CA ALA A 211 -22.59 8.22 -13.75
C ALA A 211 -22.16 8.80 -15.11
N GLN A 212 -22.65 8.24 -16.22
CA GLN A 212 -22.44 8.80 -17.57
C GLN A 212 -23.03 10.20 -17.76
N ASN A 213 -24.12 10.53 -17.07
CA ASN A 213 -24.69 11.88 -17.12
C ASN A 213 -23.84 12.88 -16.33
N TYR A 214 -23.08 12.43 -15.34
CA TYR A 214 -22.16 13.27 -14.57
C TYR A 214 -20.83 13.48 -15.30
N THR A 215 -20.23 12.42 -15.86
CA THR A 215 -18.97 12.53 -16.59
C THR A 215 -18.84 11.44 -17.65
N SER A 216 -18.30 11.80 -18.81
CA SER A 216 -17.97 10.86 -19.88
C SER A 216 -16.80 9.94 -19.54
N THR A 217 -16.10 10.17 -18.42
CA THR A 217 -14.99 9.31 -17.98
C THR A 217 -15.43 8.18 -17.05
N ALA A 218 -16.70 8.12 -16.67
CA ALA A 218 -17.21 7.04 -15.84
C ALA A 218 -17.33 5.72 -16.63
N PRO A 219 -17.38 4.57 -15.95
CA PRO A 219 -17.85 3.34 -16.58
C PRO A 219 -19.24 3.52 -17.17
N SER A 220 -19.43 3.15 -18.44
CA SER A 220 -20.72 3.28 -19.14
C SER A 220 -21.70 2.13 -18.86
N ILE A 221 -21.18 1.03 -18.33
CA ILE A 221 -21.93 -0.15 -17.91
C ILE A 221 -21.36 -0.62 -16.58
N ASP A 222 -22.23 -1.20 -15.78
CA ASP A 222 -21.89 -1.95 -14.59
C ASP A 222 -21.19 -3.27 -14.94
N TYR A 223 -20.26 -3.76 -14.10
CA TYR A 223 -19.56 -5.01 -14.38
C TYR A 223 -20.43 -6.22 -14.03
N SER A 224 -21.07 -6.22 -12.86
CA SER A 224 -21.84 -7.33 -12.32
C SER A 224 -22.99 -7.77 -13.23
N ILE A 225 -23.76 -6.82 -13.79
CA ILE A 225 -24.91 -7.07 -14.66
C ILE A 225 -24.59 -6.87 -16.14
N GLY A 226 -23.51 -6.16 -16.47
CA GLY A 226 -23.07 -5.93 -17.85
C GLY A 226 -23.94 -4.93 -18.63
N ASN A 227 -24.69 -4.07 -17.95
CA ASN A 227 -25.55 -3.08 -18.60
C ASN A 227 -25.61 -1.75 -17.82
N LYS A 228 -26.39 -0.78 -18.32
CA LYS A 228 -26.44 0.58 -17.76
C LYS A 228 -27.28 0.73 -16.50
N THR A 229 -28.09 -0.27 -16.14
CA THR A 229 -28.98 -0.22 -14.98
C THR A 229 -28.34 -0.77 -13.71
N GLY A 230 -27.15 -1.36 -13.82
CA GLY A 230 -26.39 -1.83 -12.67
C GLY A 230 -25.70 -0.69 -11.92
N HIS A 231 -25.24 -0.98 -10.71
CA HIS A 231 -24.64 -0.05 -9.77
C HIS A 231 -23.23 -0.46 -9.42
N TYR A 232 -22.37 0.53 -9.23
CA TYR A 232 -21.03 0.34 -8.69
C TYR A 232 -20.71 1.43 -7.68
N ILE A 233 -19.64 1.22 -6.90
CA ILE A 233 -19.12 2.27 -6.03
C ILE A 233 -18.04 3.06 -6.75
N TRP A 234 -18.08 4.38 -6.66
CA TRP A 234 -17.12 5.26 -7.31
C TRP A 234 -16.67 6.39 -6.40
N LEU A 235 -15.53 6.99 -6.74
CA LEU A 235 -15.07 8.21 -6.13
C LEU A 235 -15.72 9.39 -6.82
N ASN A 236 -16.69 9.98 -6.14
CA ASN A 236 -17.42 11.15 -6.62
C ASN A 236 -16.52 12.39 -6.46
N ASN A 237 -15.93 12.91 -7.54
CA ASN A 237 -15.42 14.29 -7.55
C ASN A 237 -15.36 14.85 -8.97
N LEU A 238 -16.12 15.91 -9.17
CA LEU A 238 -16.66 16.35 -10.46
C LEU A 238 -15.70 17.13 -11.37
N ASP A 239 -14.47 17.50 -10.95
CA ASP A 239 -13.58 18.28 -11.82
C ASP A 239 -12.07 18.06 -11.60
N SER A 240 -11.61 17.68 -10.41
CA SER A 240 -10.21 17.29 -10.17
C SER A 240 -10.06 16.53 -8.85
N LEU A 241 -9.40 15.36 -8.87
CA LEU A 241 -8.81 14.81 -7.65
C LEU A 241 -7.74 15.81 -7.18
N GLN A 242 -7.81 16.28 -5.94
CA GLN A 242 -6.75 17.08 -5.32
C GLN A 242 -5.43 16.29 -5.22
N PHE A 243 -4.34 16.98 -5.47
CA PHE A 243 -3.00 16.43 -5.27
C PHE A 243 -2.81 15.88 -3.85
N GLY A 244 -2.42 14.60 -3.73
CA GLY A 244 -2.21 13.94 -2.45
C GLY A 244 -3.47 13.49 -1.72
N GLY A 245 -4.65 13.68 -2.32
CA GLY A 245 -5.90 13.25 -1.71
C GLY A 245 -6.00 11.71 -1.60
N VAL A 246 -6.73 11.23 -0.60
CA VAL A 246 -6.93 9.80 -0.34
C VAL A 246 -8.42 9.47 -0.25
N GLY A 247 -8.80 8.33 -0.80
CA GLY A 247 -10.12 7.73 -0.67
C GLY A 247 -10.01 6.33 -0.10
N ASN A 248 -10.53 6.13 1.10
CA ASN A 248 -10.46 4.86 1.81
C ASN A 248 -11.85 4.22 1.91
N LEU A 249 -12.00 3.01 1.38
CA LEU A 249 -13.19 2.18 1.52
C LEU A 249 -12.85 0.95 2.37
N GLN A 250 -13.51 0.80 3.51
CA GLN A 250 -13.24 -0.24 4.48
C GLN A 250 -14.33 -1.31 4.49
N THR A 251 -13.94 -2.58 4.53
CA THR A 251 -14.85 -3.71 4.72
C THR A 251 -15.17 -3.96 6.19
N PRO A 252 -16.13 -4.86 6.48
CA PRO A 252 -16.22 -5.48 7.80
C PRO A 252 -14.94 -6.20 8.21
N ILE A 253 -14.86 -6.56 9.49
CA ILE A 253 -13.77 -7.34 10.06
C ILE A 253 -13.96 -8.82 9.70
N PHE A 254 -12.95 -9.40 9.09
CA PHE A 254 -12.81 -10.83 8.83
C PHE A 254 -11.95 -11.48 9.90
N ARG A 255 -12.29 -12.73 10.26
CA ARG A 255 -11.58 -13.51 11.28
C ARG A 255 -11.29 -14.89 10.72
N PHE A 256 -10.10 -15.06 10.16
CA PHE A 256 -9.67 -16.32 9.54
C PHE A 256 -8.64 -17.02 10.42
N LYS A 257 -8.90 -18.29 10.72
CA LYS A 257 -8.06 -19.14 11.57
C LYS A 257 -7.40 -20.22 10.74
N GLN A 258 -6.35 -20.83 11.28
CA GLN A 258 -5.63 -21.92 10.61
C GLN A 258 -6.50 -23.16 10.33
N SER A 259 -7.60 -23.33 11.06
CA SER A 259 -8.59 -24.40 10.82
C SER A 259 -9.52 -24.12 9.65
N ASP A 260 -9.59 -22.88 9.18
CA ASP A 260 -10.45 -22.47 8.07
C ASP A 260 -9.75 -22.76 6.74
N PRO A 261 -10.50 -22.92 5.63
CA PRO A 261 -9.89 -22.87 4.31
C PRO A 261 -9.20 -21.51 4.11
N ALA A 262 -8.22 -21.44 3.23
CA ALA A 262 -7.69 -20.16 2.80
C ALA A 262 -8.77 -19.36 2.07
N PHE A 263 -8.69 -18.03 2.14
CA PHE A 263 -9.62 -17.12 1.49
C PHE A 263 -8.86 -16.18 0.57
N CYS A 264 -9.50 -15.82 -0.54
CA CYS A 264 -8.97 -14.88 -1.51
C CYS A 264 -9.99 -13.80 -1.78
N LEU A 265 -9.51 -12.57 -1.87
CA LEU A 265 -10.23 -11.41 -2.33
C LEU A 265 -10.26 -11.42 -3.86
N ASN A 266 -11.44 -11.10 -4.40
CA ASN A 266 -11.71 -10.81 -5.79
C ASN A 266 -12.47 -9.48 -5.86
N PHE A 267 -12.12 -8.58 -6.75
CA PHE A 267 -12.94 -7.39 -7.00
C PHE A 267 -12.65 -6.81 -8.37
N GLN A 268 -13.58 -6.01 -8.87
CA GLN A 268 -13.42 -5.26 -10.10
C GLN A 268 -13.10 -3.82 -9.79
N TYR A 269 -12.25 -3.23 -10.61
CA TYR A 269 -11.87 -1.83 -10.51
C TYR A 269 -11.77 -1.21 -11.89
N TYR A 270 -11.99 0.08 -11.95
CA TYR A 270 -11.95 0.87 -13.17
C TYR A 270 -11.20 2.16 -12.90
N GLY A 271 -10.34 2.56 -13.83
CA GLY A 271 -9.67 3.86 -13.81
C GLY A 271 -9.51 4.40 -15.22
N PHE A 272 -10.19 5.51 -15.51
CA PHE A 272 -10.07 6.23 -16.78
C PHE A 272 -10.03 7.74 -16.57
N GLY A 273 -9.20 8.44 -17.37
CA GLY A 273 -9.01 9.88 -17.28
C GLY A 273 -7.57 10.28 -17.56
N ALA A 274 -7.33 11.59 -17.67
CA ALA A 274 -5.99 12.10 -17.86
C ALA A 274 -5.13 11.71 -16.64
N SER A 275 -3.93 11.18 -16.87
CA SER A 275 -2.95 10.86 -15.83
C SER A 275 -3.44 9.96 -14.66
N ILE A 276 -4.57 9.25 -14.80
CA ILE A 276 -5.06 8.28 -13.78
C ILE A 276 -4.06 7.14 -13.56
N GLN A 277 -3.28 6.84 -14.60
CA GLN A 277 -2.11 5.95 -14.57
C GLN A 277 -1.00 6.42 -13.61
N LEU A 278 -1.15 7.54 -12.93
CA LEU A 278 -0.19 7.99 -11.92
C LEU A 278 -0.73 7.80 -10.50
N ASN A 279 -2.00 7.42 -10.34
CA ASN A 279 -2.62 7.13 -9.06
C ASN A 279 -2.38 5.66 -8.67
N LYS A 280 -2.37 5.39 -7.37
CA LYS A 280 -2.19 4.06 -6.80
C LYS A 280 -3.50 3.58 -6.19
N LEU A 281 -3.85 2.34 -6.52
CA LEU A 281 -4.87 1.56 -5.81
C LEU A 281 -4.10 0.46 -5.08
N ALA A 282 -4.30 0.39 -3.78
CA ALA A 282 -3.84 -0.72 -2.97
C ALA A 282 -4.98 -1.25 -2.12
N VAL A 283 -4.91 -2.53 -1.80
CA VAL A 283 -5.74 -3.13 -0.76
C VAL A 283 -4.82 -3.51 0.38
N PHE A 284 -5.11 -2.98 1.56
CA PHE A 284 -4.41 -3.31 2.79
C PHE A 284 -5.30 -4.18 3.67
N ALA A 285 -4.75 -5.22 4.29
CA ALA A 285 -5.30 -5.78 5.50
C ALA A 285 -4.94 -4.83 6.66
N LEU A 286 -5.93 -4.26 7.32
CA LEU A 286 -5.79 -3.37 8.48
C LEU A 286 -6.09 -4.15 9.76
N SER A 287 -5.12 -4.17 10.67
CA SER A 287 -5.22 -4.90 11.94
C SER A 287 -6.36 -4.38 12.82
N GLU A 288 -7.12 -5.30 13.43
CA GLU A 288 -8.08 -4.97 14.49
C GLU A 288 -7.39 -4.60 15.82
N GLU A 289 -6.23 -5.18 16.11
CA GLU A 289 -5.54 -5.00 17.41
C GLU A 289 -4.73 -3.70 17.47
N ASN A 290 -4.28 -3.21 16.31
CA ASN A 290 -3.49 -1.99 16.20
C ASN A 290 -3.94 -1.22 14.96
N GLU A 291 -4.90 -0.31 15.15
CA GLU A 291 -5.71 0.39 14.14
C GLU A 291 -4.93 1.20 13.07
N MET A 292 -3.61 1.10 13.02
CA MET A 292 -2.75 1.77 12.04
C MET A 292 -1.81 0.82 11.31
N SER A 293 -1.64 -0.41 11.81
CA SER A 293 -0.74 -1.42 11.26
C SER A 293 -1.39 -2.11 10.07
N VAL A 294 -0.74 -2.05 8.92
CA VAL A 294 -1.24 -2.59 7.67
C VAL A 294 -0.28 -3.59 7.04
N GLN A 295 -0.88 -4.54 6.32
CA GLN A 295 -0.19 -5.41 5.38
C GLN A 295 -0.78 -5.18 4.00
N GLN A 296 0.03 -4.82 3.01
CA GLN A 296 -0.44 -4.74 1.63
C GLN A 296 -0.78 -6.16 1.13
N VAL A 297 -2.03 -6.39 0.73
CA VAL A 297 -2.49 -7.67 0.15
C VAL A 297 -2.60 -7.58 -1.36
N TRP A 298 -2.86 -6.38 -1.90
CA TRP A 298 -2.86 -6.12 -3.33
C TRP A 298 -2.35 -4.71 -3.63
N PRO A 299 -1.57 -4.50 -4.70
CA PRO A 299 -0.89 -5.52 -5.50
C PRO A 299 0.23 -6.24 -4.71
N VAL A 300 0.59 -7.45 -5.11
CA VAL A 300 1.71 -8.18 -4.48
C VAL A 300 3.06 -7.51 -4.78
N ASN A 301 3.17 -6.84 -5.94
CA ASN A 301 4.32 -6.03 -6.33
C ASN A 301 3.93 -4.54 -6.34
N PRO A 302 4.69 -3.63 -5.68
CA PRO A 302 4.31 -2.22 -5.50
C PRO A 302 4.21 -1.38 -6.80
N ILE A 303 4.60 -1.88 -7.97
CA ILE A 303 4.49 -1.15 -9.23
C ILE A 303 3.18 -1.51 -9.95
N ASN A 304 2.02 -1.04 -9.45
CA ASN A 304 0.79 -1.07 -10.25
C ASN A 304 0.17 0.32 -10.32
N TYR A 305 0.37 0.95 -11.47
CA TYR A 305 -0.39 2.11 -11.91
C TYR A 305 -1.80 1.68 -12.35
N ILE A 306 -2.82 2.41 -11.93
CA ILE A 306 -4.20 2.14 -12.35
C ILE A 306 -4.36 2.64 -13.80
N TYR A 307 -4.28 1.74 -14.78
CA TYR A 307 -4.63 2.07 -16.16
C TYR A 307 -5.48 0.96 -16.78
N THR A 308 -6.79 1.17 -16.79
CA THR A 308 -7.74 0.17 -17.29
C THR A 308 -8.23 0.47 -18.72
N ASN A 309 -7.70 1.51 -19.39
CA ASN A 309 -8.06 1.89 -20.77
C ASN A 309 -9.59 2.06 -20.99
N ASN A 310 -10.31 2.72 -20.07
CA ASN A 310 -11.78 2.84 -20.14
C ASN A 310 -12.52 1.49 -20.08
N ARG A 311 -11.96 0.50 -19.37
CA ARG A 311 -12.57 -0.81 -19.18
C ARG A 311 -12.54 -1.22 -17.71
N TRP A 312 -13.41 -2.14 -17.32
CA TRP A 312 -13.28 -2.80 -16.03
C TRP A 312 -12.06 -3.71 -16.06
N SER A 313 -11.34 -3.73 -14.96
CA SER A 313 -10.27 -4.68 -14.66
C SER A 313 -10.63 -5.39 -13.36
N TRP A 314 -9.95 -6.48 -13.05
CA TRP A 314 -10.22 -7.25 -11.85
C TRP A 314 -8.90 -7.48 -11.10
N ALA A 315 -9.02 -7.73 -9.81
CA ALA A 315 -7.92 -7.92 -8.90
C ALA A 315 -8.18 -9.13 -8.02
N PHE A 316 -7.12 -9.90 -7.80
CA PHE A 316 -7.13 -11.08 -6.96
C PHE A 316 -6.00 -11.01 -5.95
N ALA A 317 -6.30 -11.36 -4.70
CA ALA A 317 -5.30 -11.40 -3.65
C ALA A 317 -5.60 -12.49 -2.62
N PRO A 318 -4.62 -13.34 -2.26
CA PRO A 318 -4.76 -14.22 -1.12
C PRO A 318 -4.80 -13.42 0.17
N LEU A 319 -5.68 -13.81 1.09
CA LEU A 319 -5.86 -13.12 2.35
C LEU A 319 -5.07 -13.79 3.49
N PRO A 320 -4.55 -12.99 4.44
CA PRO A 320 -3.83 -13.52 5.58
C PRO A 320 -4.79 -14.20 6.58
N LEU A 321 -4.21 -14.99 7.49
CA LEU A 321 -4.90 -15.43 8.71
C LEU A 321 -4.83 -14.34 9.79
N GLY A 322 -5.85 -14.25 10.63
CA GLY A 322 -5.94 -13.27 11.71
C GLY A 322 -7.24 -12.46 11.66
N ASN A 323 -7.27 -11.40 12.46
CA ASN A 323 -8.40 -10.47 12.52
C ASN A 323 -8.02 -9.16 11.84
N PHE A 324 -8.70 -8.84 10.75
CA PHE A 324 -8.43 -7.64 9.97
C PHE A 324 -9.67 -7.20 9.21
N SER A 325 -9.69 -5.93 8.83
CA SER A 325 -10.57 -5.43 7.76
C SER A 325 -9.73 -5.22 6.50
N LEU A 326 -10.36 -5.24 5.33
CA LEU A 326 -9.72 -4.81 4.09
C LEU A 326 -9.98 -3.32 3.89
N LEU A 327 -8.94 -2.59 3.52
CA LEU A 327 -8.98 -1.18 3.20
C LEU A 327 -8.55 -1.01 1.75
N PHE A 328 -9.51 -0.68 0.88
CA PHE A 328 -9.24 -0.22 -0.47
C PHE A 328 -8.78 1.23 -0.37
N HIS A 329 -7.49 1.42 -0.60
CA HIS A 329 -6.77 2.67 -0.50
C HIS A 329 -6.50 3.21 -1.89
N MET A 330 -7.17 4.31 -2.24
CA MET A 330 -6.84 5.12 -3.41
C MET A 330 -6.06 6.34 -2.94
N ASP A 331 -4.86 6.55 -3.49
CA ASP A 331 -4.15 7.82 -3.38
C ASP A 331 -4.01 8.50 -4.74
N SER A 332 -4.30 9.80 -4.75
CA SER A 332 -4.18 10.65 -5.92
C SER A 332 -2.82 11.33 -5.93
N GLN A 333 -2.04 11.06 -6.97
CA GLN A 333 -0.69 11.60 -7.08
C GLN A 333 -0.65 12.90 -7.87
N TYR A 334 -1.67 13.24 -8.64
CA TYR A 334 -1.71 14.45 -9.45
C TYR A 334 -3.10 15.08 -9.44
N GLU A 335 -3.18 16.39 -9.68
CA GLU A 335 -4.45 17.06 -9.93
C GLU A 335 -4.97 16.66 -11.29
N VAL A 336 -5.99 15.80 -11.33
CA VAL A 336 -6.52 15.36 -12.63
C VAL A 336 -7.98 14.93 -12.60
N GLY A 337 -8.65 15.18 -13.73
CA GLY A 337 -9.98 14.69 -14.04
C GLY A 337 -9.94 13.23 -14.52
N GLY A 338 -10.85 12.42 -13.98
CA GLY A 338 -11.01 11.02 -14.29
C GLY A 338 -12.01 10.39 -13.32
N SER A 339 -12.39 9.14 -13.60
CA SER A 339 -13.28 8.37 -12.73
C SER A 339 -12.58 7.12 -12.26
N PHE A 340 -12.77 6.83 -10.98
CA PHE A 340 -12.34 5.59 -10.37
C PHE A 340 -13.55 4.89 -9.76
N ALA A 341 -13.71 3.60 -10.07
CA ALA A 341 -14.83 2.80 -9.58
C ALA A 341 -14.35 1.41 -9.16
N ILE A 342 -15.11 0.79 -8.25
CA ILE A 342 -14.96 -0.59 -7.79
C ILE A 342 -16.33 -1.28 -7.92
N ASP A 343 -16.31 -2.56 -8.26
CA ASP A 343 -17.50 -3.39 -8.35
C ASP A 343 -17.17 -4.85 -7.94
N SER A 344 -18.21 -5.67 -7.73
CA SER A 344 -18.20 -7.11 -7.48
C SER A 344 -17.11 -7.61 -6.52
N ILE A 345 -17.04 -6.97 -5.35
CA ILE A 345 -16.13 -7.36 -4.28
C ILE A 345 -16.61 -8.68 -3.67
N SER A 346 -15.81 -9.72 -3.76
CA SER A 346 -16.10 -11.00 -3.11
C SER A 346 -14.89 -11.60 -2.42
N ILE A 347 -15.16 -12.33 -1.35
CA ILE A 347 -14.15 -13.11 -0.64
C ILE A 347 -14.66 -14.54 -0.55
N ARG A 348 -13.88 -15.44 -1.14
CA ARG A 348 -14.25 -16.84 -1.35
C ARG A 348 -13.10 -17.76 -0.96
N SER A 349 -13.42 -18.97 -0.54
CA SER A 349 -12.40 -19.97 -0.20
C SER A 349 -11.50 -20.26 -1.41
N CYS A 350 -10.19 -20.36 -1.21
CA CYS A 350 -9.21 -20.60 -2.26
C CYS A 350 -8.13 -21.61 -1.92
N ASP A 351 -7.51 -22.15 -2.98
CA ASP A 351 -6.45 -23.15 -2.89
C ASP A 351 -5.11 -22.42 -2.76
N TYR A 352 -4.96 -21.64 -1.70
CA TYR A 352 -3.75 -20.87 -1.38
C TYR A 352 -3.24 -21.21 0.02
N ASN A 353 -1.93 -21.13 0.23
CA ASN A 353 -1.37 -21.26 1.57
C ASN A 353 -1.39 -19.91 2.28
N SER A 354 -2.46 -19.64 3.03
CA SER A 354 -2.56 -18.40 3.81
C SER A 354 -1.45 -18.30 4.84
N LYS A 355 -0.77 -17.15 4.84
CA LYS A 355 0.21 -16.78 5.87
C LYS A 355 -0.51 -15.97 6.95
N TRP A 356 0.03 -16.01 8.17
CA TRP A 356 -0.45 -15.12 9.23
C TRP A 356 -0.25 -13.66 8.84
N PHE A 357 -1.18 -12.83 9.29
CA PHE A 357 -1.08 -11.38 9.17
C PHE A 357 0.26 -10.91 9.74
N SER A 358 1.00 -10.17 8.92
CA SER A 358 2.30 -9.62 9.26
C SER A 358 2.33 -8.18 8.80
N PRO A 359 2.20 -7.20 9.74
CA PRO A 359 2.27 -5.80 9.39
C PRO A 359 3.56 -5.47 8.67
N THR A 360 3.45 -4.86 7.49
CA THR A 360 4.60 -4.40 6.71
C THR A 360 4.84 -2.91 6.90
N SER A 361 3.78 -2.14 7.15
CA SER A 361 3.83 -0.67 7.22
C SER A 361 2.66 -0.13 8.06
N ARG A 362 2.57 1.20 8.14
CA ARG A 362 1.51 1.91 8.87
C ARG A 362 0.89 3.02 8.03
N LEU A 363 -0.41 3.27 8.18
CA LEU A 363 -1.11 4.40 7.52
C LEU A 363 -0.97 5.72 8.30
N LYS A 364 -0.77 5.61 9.61
CA LYS A 364 -0.53 6.71 10.55
C LYS A 364 0.51 6.26 11.55
N PHE A 365 1.34 7.18 12.01
CA PHE A 365 2.32 6.92 13.06
C PHE A 365 2.18 7.96 14.16
N THR A 366 2.14 7.49 15.41
CA THR A 366 2.13 8.34 16.61
C THR A 366 3.05 7.72 17.65
N CYS A 367 3.86 8.54 18.30
CA CYS A 367 4.69 8.11 19.41
C CYS A 367 4.83 9.22 20.45
N ASP A 368 4.26 8.98 21.63
CA ASP A 368 4.40 9.77 22.86
C ASP A 368 5.43 9.18 23.83
N PHE A 369 6.09 8.07 23.44
CA PHE A 369 7.06 7.32 24.24
C PHE A 369 6.53 6.77 25.58
N ASP A 370 5.21 6.81 25.80
CA ASP A 370 4.60 6.50 27.10
C ASP A 370 3.85 5.18 27.17
N SER A 371 3.79 4.44 26.07
CA SER A 371 3.31 3.05 26.06
C SER A 371 4.13 2.16 27.01
N SER A 372 3.42 1.32 27.78
CA SER A 372 4.05 0.34 28.68
C SER A 372 4.47 -0.95 27.96
N SER A 373 3.83 -1.28 26.83
CA SER A 373 4.11 -2.48 26.05
C SER A 373 5.21 -2.26 25.03
N ASP A 374 5.26 -1.09 24.40
CA ASP A 374 6.30 -0.68 23.46
C ASP A 374 6.57 0.83 23.58
N PRO A 375 7.44 1.24 24.52
CA PRO A 375 7.83 2.64 24.68
C PRO A 375 8.49 3.25 23.45
N SER A 376 9.04 2.44 22.55
CA SER A 376 9.74 2.92 21.35
C SER A 376 8.80 3.18 20.17
N CYS A 377 7.57 2.68 20.24
CA CYS A 377 6.60 2.69 19.13
C CYS A 377 7.17 2.03 17.84
N GLY A 378 8.14 1.13 17.98
CA GLY A 378 8.87 0.53 16.87
C GLY A 378 9.92 1.43 16.22
N ILE A 379 10.27 2.59 16.81
CA ILE A 379 11.40 3.41 16.36
C ILE A 379 12.68 2.59 16.49
N GLN A 380 13.45 2.58 15.42
CA GLN A 380 14.70 1.85 15.33
C GLN A 380 15.89 2.80 15.39
N ASN A 381 16.88 2.41 16.18
CA ASN A 381 18.19 3.07 16.24
C ASN A 381 19.22 2.37 15.34
N ASP A 382 18.77 1.54 14.39
CA ASP A 382 19.70 0.72 13.60
C ASP A 382 20.46 1.56 12.56
N TYR A 383 21.79 1.41 12.59
CA TYR A 383 22.78 2.18 11.84
C TYR A 383 23.31 1.43 10.61
N THR A 384 22.75 0.26 10.30
CA THR A 384 23.21 -0.63 9.22
C THR A 384 23.15 0.02 7.83
N ASP A 385 22.29 1.01 7.62
CA ASP A 385 22.13 1.76 6.37
C ASP A 385 23.14 2.93 6.22
N LEU A 386 23.96 3.23 7.23
CA LEU A 386 24.91 4.34 7.23
C LEU A 386 26.37 3.83 7.28
N SER A 387 27.19 4.29 6.33
CA SER A 387 28.63 4.01 6.31
C SER A 387 29.31 4.50 7.60
N SER A 388 29.68 3.57 8.49
CA SER A 388 30.63 3.73 9.60
C SER A 388 30.59 5.07 10.36
N GLN A 389 29.41 5.62 10.65
CA GLN A 389 29.31 6.79 11.51
C GLN A 389 29.37 6.35 12.98
N SER A 390 30.12 7.11 13.78
CA SER A 390 30.22 6.91 15.22
C SER A 390 29.01 7.54 15.90
N VAL A 391 27.98 6.73 16.16
CA VAL A 391 26.69 7.21 16.69
C VAL A 391 26.55 6.92 18.19
N ILE A 392 25.97 7.86 18.94
CA ILE A 392 25.56 7.64 20.34
C ILE A 392 24.12 7.13 20.32
N ASN A 393 23.89 5.99 20.98
CA ASN A 393 22.53 5.45 21.15
C ASN A 393 21.67 6.40 21.96
N THR A 394 20.46 6.56 21.49
CA THR A 394 19.41 7.31 22.16
C THR A 394 18.76 6.41 23.23
N THR A 395 18.12 7.03 24.21
CA THR A 395 17.40 6.33 25.27
C THR A 395 16.06 7.00 25.51
N ILE A 396 15.05 6.24 25.93
CA ILE A 396 13.78 6.81 26.35
C ILE A 396 13.90 7.19 27.82
N GLN A 397 13.65 8.45 28.15
CA GLN A 397 13.85 9.02 29.47
C GLN A 397 12.66 9.86 29.90
N SER A 398 12.57 10.12 31.20
CA SER A 398 11.68 11.10 31.80
C SER A 398 12.51 12.20 32.48
N PRO A 399 11.93 13.35 32.86
CA PRO A 399 12.65 14.42 33.54
C PRO A 399 13.39 13.98 34.81
N ASN A 400 12.92 12.91 35.46
CA ASN A 400 13.50 12.37 36.68
C ASN A 400 14.58 11.31 36.45
N THR A 401 14.76 10.84 35.22
CA THR A 401 15.69 9.74 34.89
C THR A 401 16.80 10.15 33.91
N ILE A 402 16.77 11.37 33.37
CA ILE A 402 17.83 11.89 32.49
C ILE A 402 19.20 11.87 33.17
N SER A 403 20.22 11.52 32.39
CA SER A 403 21.61 11.42 32.86
C SER A 403 22.28 12.78 33.08
N ASP A 404 21.86 13.83 32.36
CA ASP A 404 22.38 15.19 32.49
C ASP A 404 21.25 16.15 32.91
N LEU A 405 21.04 16.29 34.23
CA LEU A 405 20.01 17.16 34.84
C LEU A 405 20.29 18.66 34.66
N GLU A 406 21.52 19.02 34.30
CA GLU A 406 21.91 20.40 34.06
C GLU A 406 21.40 20.86 32.69
N LEU A 407 21.61 20.03 31.66
CA LEU A 407 21.26 20.37 30.28
C LEU A 407 19.91 19.83 29.84
N GLY A 408 19.52 18.63 30.30
CA GLY A 408 18.31 17.97 29.83
C GLY A 408 17.01 18.66 30.25
N PRO A 409 15.90 18.34 29.58
CA PRO A 409 14.61 18.95 29.86
C PRO A 409 14.10 18.56 31.25
N ARG A 410 13.73 19.57 32.06
CA ARG A 410 13.22 19.40 33.44
C ARG A 410 11.73 19.06 33.52
N GLN A 411 11.05 19.11 32.39
CA GLN A 411 9.64 18.76 32.22
C GLN A 411 9.50 18.09 30.85
N ALA A 412 8.49 17.24 30.69
CA ALA A 412 8.10 16.73 29.38
C ALA A 412 7.60 17.89 28.49
N SER A 413 7.35 17.60 27.23
CA SER A 413 6.89 18.60 26.26
C SER A 413 5.61 19.32 26.70
N GLY A 414 4.76 18.60 27.47
CA GLY A 414 3.48 19.07 27.97
C GLY A 414 2.31 18.81 27.02
N TRP A 415 2.54 18.17 25.87
CA TRP A 415 1.49 17.84 24.90
C TRP A 415 0.91 16.43 25.12
N SER A 416 1.75 15.46 25.48
CA SER A 416 1.30 14.17 25.99
C SER A 416 2.38 13.55 26.88
N GLY A 417 1.98 12.63 27.75
CA GLY A 417 2.96 11.78 28.41
C GLY A 417 3.92 12.45 29.40
N SER A 418 4.93 11.71 29.81
CA SER A 418 6.04 12.13 30.68
C SER A 418 7.42 11.68 30.17
N ARG A 419 7.45 10.83 29.15
CA ARG A 419 8.68 10.26 28.59
C ARG A 419 8.93 10.82 27.22
N PHE A 420 10.20 10.88 26.86
CA PHE A 420 10.66 11.39 25.58
C PHE A 420 11.89 10.63 25.12
N PHE A 421 12.17 10.73 23.85
CA PHE A 421 13.39 10.22 23.25
C PHE A 421 14.55 11.17 23.55
N TYR A 422 15.63 10.67 24.13
CA TYR A 422 16.73 11.47 24.67
C TYR A 422 18.08 11.03 24.13
N TRP A 423 18.82 12.00 23.59
CA TRP A 423 20.19 11.86 23.11
C TRP A 423 21.06 12.86 23.85
N SER A 424 22.17 12.42 24.44
CA SER A 424 23.07 13.32 25.14
C SER A 424 24.53 12.96 24.94
N ARG A 425 25.36 13.99 24.97
CA ARG A 425 26.82 13.88 24.97
C ARG A 425 27.37 14.47 26.26
N SER A 426 28.22 13.71 26.93
CA SER A 426 28.92 14.13 28.15
C SER A 426 30.41 14.37 27.88
N GLU A 427 31.14 14.88 28.88
CA GLU A 427 32.61 15.04 28.80
C GLU A 427 33.34 13.69 28.66
N ASN A 428 32.72 12.61 29.14
CA ASN A 428 33.26 11.25 29.07
C ASN A 428 32.98 10.56 27.73
N THR A 429 32.18 11.18 26.86
CA THR A 429 31.84 10.61 25.56
C THR A 429 32.98 10.85 24.56
N SER A 430 33.44 9.77 23.89
CA SER A 430 34.49 9.82 22.87
C SER A 430 34.29 10.96 21.87
N THR A 431 35.37 11.66 21.52
CA THR A 431 35.34 12.81 20.60
C THR A 431 34.95 12.43 19.18
N ASN A 432 35.06 11.15 18.81
CA ASN A 432 34.64 10.65 17.50
C ASN A 432 33.12 10.46 17.40
N LEU A 433 32.42 10.35 18.55
CA LEU A 433 30.97 10.18 18.61
C LEU A 433 30.29 11.55 18.60
N THR A 434 29.86 12.00 17.42
CA THR A 434 29.25 13.34 17.22
C THR A 434 27.87 13.28 16.57
N THR A 435 27.38 12.09 16.26
CA THR A 435 26.07 11.91 15.61
C THR A 435 25.10 11.12 16.48
N GLY A 436 23.82 11.38 16.25
CA GLY A 436 22.67 10.61 16.74
C GLY A 436 21.75 10.31 15.57
N TYR A 437 21.13 9.14 15.54
CA TYR A 437 20.27 8.76 14.43
C TYR A 437 19.19 7.75 14.85
N PHE A 438 17.98 7.95 14.33
CA PHE A 438 16.88 7.00 14.48
C PHE A 438 15.88 7.15 13.34
N LYS A 439 15.08 6.10 13.14
CA LYS A 439 14.06 6.05 12.09
C LYS A 439 12.74 5.50 12.59
N THR A 440 11.64 5.99 12.04
CA THR A 440 10.32 5.41 12.27
C THR A 440 10.20 4.03 11.63
N PRO A 441 9.19 3.22 12.01
CA PRO A 441 8.70 2.13 11.16
C PRO A 441 8.37 2.60 9.75
N LEU A 442 8.15 1.67 8.83
CA LEU A 442 7.66 1.97 7.48
C LEU A 442 6.25 2.57 7.54
N ILE A 443 6.07 3.68 6.83
CA ILE A 443 4.82 4.44 6.75
C ILE A 443 4.41 4.52 5.29
N GLU A 444 3.14 4.22 5.01
CA GLU A 444 2.53 4.47 3.70
C GLU A 444 2.31 5.97 3.54
N THR A 445 3.17 6.63 2.77
CA THR A 445 3.04 8.07 2.49
C THR A 445 2.31 8.31 1.17
N ASN A 446 1.60 9.43 1.12
CA ASN A 446 1.08 10.05 -0.10
C ASN A 446 1.62 11.48 -0.19
N ARG A 447 1.20 12.25 -1.20
CA ARG A 447 1.72 13.60 -1.43
C ARG A 447 1.17 14.68 -0.50
N ASP A 448 0.24 14.34 0.41
CA ASP A 448 -0.30 15.23 1.44
C ASP A 448 -0.11 14.68 2.88
N ILE A 449 1.11 14.24 3.18
CA ILE A 449 1.51 13.83 4.52
C ILE A 449 2.27 14.96 5.23
N CYS A 450 1.98 15.13 6.51
CA CYS A 450 2.69 16.02 7.40
C CYS A 450 3.35 15.22 8.52
N ILE A 451 4.45 15.77 9.03
CA ILE A 451 5.07 15.35 10.27
C ILE A 451 4.95 16.47 11.29
N ARG A 452 4.60 16.11 12.52
CA ARG A 452 4.62 16.97 13.70
C ARG A 452 5.47 16.30 14.78
N PHE A 453 6.27 17.09 15.48
CA PHE A 453 7.06 16.60 16.61
C PHE A 453 7.53 17.77 17.49
N SER A 454 7.82 17.44 18.73
CA SER A 454 8.40 18.32 19.73
C SER A 454 9.90 18.08 19.81
N TYR A 455 10.71 19.13 19.97
CA TYR A 455 12.16 18.99 20.17
C TYR A 455 12.71 19.94 21.24
N PHE A 456 13.83 19.54 21.85
CA PHE A 456 14.57 20.32 22.84
C PHE A 456 16.07 20.21 22.56
N VAL A 457 16.83 21.30 22.69
CA VAL A 457 18.30 21.32 22.60
C VAL A 457 18.87 22.24 23.66
N ASN A 458 19.92 21.79 24.36
CA ASN A 458 20.70 22.63 25.27
C ASN A 458 22.16 22.15 25.35
N SER A 459 23.12 23.06 25.15
CA SER A 459 24.56 22.78 25.09
C SER A 459 25.37 23.75 25.94
N THR A 460 26.53 23.29 26.43
CA THR A 460 27.46 24.14 27.20
C THR A 460 28.34 25.05 26.36
N ASP A 461 28.53 24.78 25.06
CA ASP A 461 29.42 25.53 24.15
C ASP A 461 28.63 26.45 23.21
N VAL A 462 27.96 27.43 23.80
CA VAL A 462 27.21 28.46 23.07
C VAL A 462 28.19 29.55 22.61
N GLN A 463 28.57 29.54 21.33
CA GLN A 463 29.42 30.58 20.77
C GLN A 463 28.62 31.63 20.00
N PRO A 464 28.95 32.93 20.14
CA PRO A 464 28.37 33.97 19.31
C PRO A 464 28.63 33.66 17.82
N ASN A 465 27.57 33.54 17.03
CA ASN A 465 27.59 33.32 15.58
C ASN A 465 28.10 31.94 15.09
N GLN A 466 28.26 30.94 15.97
CA GLN A 466 28.64 29.58 15.56
C GLN A 466 27.78 28.52 16.25
N LYS A 467 26.82 27.96 15.51
CA LYS A 467 25.96 26.88 15.98
C LYS A 467 26.65 25.53 15.82
N ASN A 468 26.64 24.76 16.91
CA ASN A 468 27.32 23.48 17.02
C ASN A 468 26.42 22.28 16.70
N THR A 469 25.19 22.29 17.18
CA THR A 469 24.26 21.15 17.03
C THR A 469 23.33 21.39 15.85
N LYS A 470 23.27 20.41 14.95
CA LYS A 470 22.31 20.35 13.85
C LYS A 470 21.33 19.21 14.11
N ILE A 471 20.05 19.50 14.00
CA ILE A 471 19.01 18.48 13.87
C ILE A 471 18.52 18.52 12.43
N ASP A 472 18.40 17.37 11.80
CA ASP A 472 17.81 17.24 10.48
C ASP A 472 16.86 16.04 10.40
N ILE A 473 15.78 16.23 9.64
CA ILE A 473 14.80 15.21 9.33
C ILE A 473 14.85 14.98 7.84
N ALA A 474 14.90 13.71 7.45
CA ALA A 474 14.96 13.30 6.07
C ALA A 474 13.91 12.22 5.79
N ALA A 475 13.40 12.24 4.56
CA ALA A 475 12.60 11.18 3.98
C ALA A 475 13.37 10.68 2.75
N ASN A 476 13.40 9.36 2.55
CA ASN A 476 14.19 8.67 1.53
C ASN A 476 13.34 8.20 0.34
N GLY A 477 12.14 8.76 0.13
CA GLY A 477 11.25 8.45 -0.99
C GLY A 477 11.86 8.72 -2.37
N CYS A 478 11.08 9.22 -3.33
CA CYS A 478 11.55 9.38 -4.73
C CYS A 478 12.86 10.18 -4.89
N ALA A 479 13.27 10.95 -3.89
CA ALA A 479 14.65 11.37 -3.67
C ALA A 479 14.89 11.65 -2.17
N VAL A 480 16.09 11.37 -1.66
CA VAL A 480 16.49 11.79 -0.30
C VAL A 480 16.40 13.31 -0.23
N SER A 481 15.47 13.81 0.57
CA SER A 481 15.29 15.24 0.79
C SER A 481 15.29 15.55 2.28
N THR A 482 16.10 16.53 2.66
CA THR A 482 15.99 17.12 4.00
C THR A 482 14.67 17.86 4.07
N VAL A 483 13.76 17.34 4.89
CA VAL A 483 12.41 17.86 5.11
C VAL A 483 12.47 19.09 5.99
N TRP A 484 13.28 19.01 7.04
CA TRP A 484 13.48 20.08 8.01
C TRP A 484 14.88 19.99 8.58
N SER A 485 15.50 21.13 8.85
CA SER A 485 16.74 21.15 9.63
C SER A 485 16.88 22.45 10.41
N ASN A 486 17.49 22.37 11.59
CA ASN A 486 17.80 23.53 12.41
C ASN A 486 19.20 23.39 13.01
N GLU A 487 19.97 24.47 12.98
CA GLU A 487 21.28 24.57 13.63
C GLU A 487 21.17 25.50 14.83
N LEU A 488 21.39 24.97 16.03
CA LEU A 488 21.20 25.67 17.29
C LEU A 488 22.06 25.06 18.41
N ASP A 489 22.23 25.80 19.50
CA ASP A 489 22.90 25.32 20.71
C ASP A 489 21.98 25.33 21.93
N ASP A 490 20.89 26.10 21.85
CA ASP A 490 19.85 26.20 22.86
C ASP A 490 18.53 26.50 22.13
N SER A 491 17.50 25.70 22.42
CA SER A 491 16.14 25.88 21.91
C SER A 491 15.26 26.73 22.83
N PHE A 492 15.77 27.13 23.99
CA PHE A 492 15.05 27.85 25.05
C PHE A 492 13.79 27.12 25.50
N GLY A 493 13.92 25.81 25.75
CA GLY A 493 12.81 24.92 26.11
C GLY A 493 12.28 24.10 24.93
N TRP A 494 11.14 23.44 25.12
CA TRP A 494 10.51 22.63 24.09
C TRP A 494 9.95 23.48 22.96
N GLN A 495 10.20 23.05 21.73
CA GLN A 495 9.75 23.69 20.50
C GLN A 495 8.93 22.70 19.69
N LEU A 496 7.87 23.18 19.04
CA LEU A 496 7.02 22.37 18.17
C LEU A 496 7.35 22.63 16.70
N VAL A 497 7.43 21.56 15.92
CA VAL A 497 7.61 21.63 14.46
C VAL A 497 6.45 20.91 13.80
N GLN A 498 5.93 21.52 12.73
CA GLN A 498 5.02 20.89 11.80
C GLN A 498 5.51 21.17 10.38
N GLN A 499 5.72 20.13 9.59
CA GLN A 499 6.29 20.23 8.26
C GLN A 499 5.59 19.26 7.31
N ARG A 500 5.33 19.70 6.08
CA ARG A 500 4.87 18.83 5.00
C ARG A 500 6.04 17.97 4.52
N LEU A 501 5.83 16.66 4.39
CA LEU A 501 6.82 15.76 3.80
C LEU A 501 6.98 16.03 2.29
N PRO A 502 8.10 15.62 1.66
CA PRO A 502 8.27 15.74 0.22
C PRO A 502 7.09 15.13 -0.55
N ASN A 503 6.74 15.79 -1.66
CA ASN A 503 5.56 15.47 -2.47
C ASN A 503 5.75 14.20 -3.32
N CYS A 504 6.00 13.06 -2.68
CA CYS A 504 6.04 11.74 -3.29
C CYS A 504 5.27 10.73 -2.44
N ALA A 505 4.48 9.86 -3.06
CA ALA A 505 3.90 8.73 -2.34
C ALA A 505 4.87 7.55 -2.38
N SER A 506 5.23 7.02 -1.22
CA SER A 506 6.06 5.82 -1.08
C SER A 506 5.85 5.17 0.28
N THR A 507 6.16 3.88 0.38
CA THR A 507 6.30 3.24 1.69
C THR A 507 7.72 3.48 2.19
N GLU A 508 7.89 4.27 3.25
CA GLU A 508 9.22 4.66 3.73
C GLU A 508 9.30 4.92 5.24
N SER A 509 10.52 4.90 5.78
CA SER A 509 10.80 5.41 7.13
C SER A 509 11.13 6.90 7.07
N ILE A 510 10.78 7.63 8.13
CA ILE A 510 11.25 9.01 8.35
C ILE A 510 12.44 8.97 9.29
N TYR A 511 13.49 9.68 8.90
CA TYR A 511 14.80 9.65 9.54
C TYR A 511 15.03 10.93 10.31
N PHE A 512 15.52 10.78 11.54
CA PHE A 512 15.94 11.87 12.39
C PHE A 512 17.43 11.74 12.63
N ARG A 513 18.18 12.82 12.38
CA ARG A 513 19.62 12.87 12.57
C ARG A 513 19.99 14.08 13.42
N ILE A 514 20.92 13.84 14.34
CA ILE A 514 21.60 14.85 15.15
C ILE A 514 23.06 14.82 14.72
N THR A 515 23.65 15.98 14.45
CA THR A 515 25.08 16.11 14.13
C THR A 515 25.69 17.26 14.90
N GLN A 516 26.80 17.02 15.59
CA GLN A 516 27.61 18.08 16.19
C GLN A 516 28.85 18.38 15.34
N LYS A 517 29.14 19.67 15.12
CA LYS A 517 30.38 20.09 14.46
C LYS A 517 31.60 19.91 15.36
N ARG A 518 31.40 20.08 16.66
CA ARG A 518 32.41 20.00 17.72
C ARG A 518 31.90 19.12 18.84
N PRO A 519 32.77 18.27 19.43
CA PRO A 519 32.38 17.35 20.48
C PRO A 519 32.25 18.09 21.83
N THR A 520 31.11 18.75 22.07
CA THR A 520 30.80 19.46 23.32
C THR A 520 29.64 18.79 24.08
N ARG A 521 29.42 19.12 25.36
CA ARG A 521 28.25 18.58 26.09
C ARG A 521 26.97 19.14 25.50
N VAL A 522 25.98 18.28 25.31
CA VAL A 522 24.67 18.66 24.79
C VAL A 522 23.62 17.65 25.21
N ALA A 523 22.40 18.12 25.43
CA ALA A 523 21.21 17.32 25.53
C ALA A 523 20.27 17.67 24.36
N VAL A 524 19.79 16.65 23.66
CA VAL A 524 18.76 16.75 22.62
C VAL A 524 17.64 15.79 22.96
N ALA A 525 16.40 16.24 22.86
CA ALA A 525 15.24 15.38 23.07
C ALA A 525 14.18 15.57 21.98
N PHE A 526 13.42 14.52 21.70
CA PHE A 526 12.26 14.50 20.81
C PHE A 526 11.06 13.89 21.52
N ASP A 527 9.88 14.44 21.25
CA ASP A 527 8.63 13.99 21.87
C ASP A 527 7.45 14.16 20.91
N ASP A 528 6.31 13.53 21.22
CA ASP A 528 5.02 13.67 20.50
C ASP A 528 5.13 13.58 18.97
N ILE A 529 5.81 12.55 18.45
CA ILE A 529 5.99 12.39 17.00
C ILE A 529 4.69 11.89 16.40
N GLU A 530 4.12 12.64 15.45
CA GLU A 530 2.95 12.26 14.67
C GLU A 530 3.22 12.44 13.18
N ILE A 531 2.89 11.40 12.40
CA ILE A 531 2.93 11.41 10.94
C ILE A 531 1.59 10.92 10.44
N ALA A 532 0.87 11.79 9.74
CA ALA A 532 -0.47 11.53 9.23
C ALA A 532 -0.76 12.45 8.04
N GLN A 533 -1.95 12.33 7.45
CA GLN A 533 -2.41 13.32 6.49
C GLN A 533 -2.47 14.70 7.13
N CYS A 534 -2.04 15.74 6.41
CA CYS A 534 -1.97 17.08 6.96
C CYS A 534 -3.30 17.59 7.54
N GLY A 535 -4.42 17.25 6.92
CA GLY A 535 -5.76 17.61 7.40
C GLY A 535 -6.25 16.81 8.63
N THR A 536 -5.56 15.74 9.03
CA THR A 536 -5.95 14.86 10.14
C THR A 536 -5.02 14.94 11.36
N ILE A 537 -3.91 15.67 11.25
CA ILE A 537 -3.09 16.00 12.41
C ILE A 537 -3.91 16.96 13.26
N ASP A 538 -4.32 16.49 14.44
CA ASP A 538 -5.09 17.30 15.38
C ASP A 538 -4.31 18.59 15.67
N VAL A 539 -4.86 19.74 15.27
CA VAL A 539 -4.44 21.01 15.87
C VAL A 539 -4.89 20.89 17.32
N LEU A 540 -3.99 20.48 18.20
CA LEU A 540 -4.21 20.67 19.63
C LEU A 540 -4.44 22.16 19.76
N THR A 541 -5.70 22.52 19.99
CA THR A 541 -6.07 23.78 20.60
C THR A 541 -5.03 23.98 21.67
N THR A 542 -4.23 25.03 21.52
CA THR A 542 -3.45 25.53 22.62
C THR A 542 -4.44 25.70 23.76
N THR A 543 -4.54 24.72 24.65
CA THR A 543 -4.52 25.07 26.05
C THR A 543 -3.17 25.72 26.19
N THR A 544 -3.12 27.03 25.84
CA THR A 544 -2.33 27.97 26.60
C THR A 544 -2.38 27.43 28.01
N PRO A 545 -1.23 27.15 28.65
CA PRO A 545 -1.23 26.96 30.08
C PRO A 545 -2.16 28.05 30.57
N SER A 546 -3.22 27.68 31.30
CA SER A 546 -3.99 28.68 31.99
C SER A 546 -2.92 29.57 32.60
N SER A 547 -2.88 30.82 32.14
CA SER A 547 -2.19 31.82 32.88
C SER A 547 -2.95 31.75 34.19
N SER A 548 -2.41 31.01 35.15
CA SER A 548 -2.43 31.45 36.51
C SER A 548 -1.71 32.79 36.45
N THR A 549 -2.45 33.80 35.99
CA THR A 549 -2.55 35.07 36.66
C THR A 549 -2.91 34.74 38.11
N THR A 550 -1.91 34.25 38.85
CA THR A 550 -1.56 35.02 40.01
C THR A 550 -1.32 36.42 39.45
N ASP A 551 -2.28 37.31 39.71
CA ASP A 551 -2.10 38.74 39.56
C ASP A 551 -0.91 39.14 40.43
N VAL A 552 0.30 38.91 39.95
CA VAL A 552 1.46 39.66 40.34
C VAL A 552 1.37 40.94 39.52
N ASN A 553 0.59 41.87 40.07
CA ASN A 553 0.62 43.28 39.75
C ASN A 553 2.04 43.72 39.37
N LYS A 554 2.33 43.85 38.07
CA LYS A 554 3.39 44.73 37.58
C LYS A 554 2.91 46.16 37.81
N SER A 555 3.00 46.58 39.06
CA SER A 555 2.87 47.97 39.50
C SER A 555 4.16 48.76 39.21
N SER A 556 4.75 48.61 38.03
CA SER A 556 5.90 49.45 37.63
C SER A 556 5.49 50.88 37.28
N SER A 557 4.18 51.17 37.20
CA SER A 557 3.63 52.51 36.98
C SER A 557 3.15 53.23 38.26
N ASN A 558 3.14 52.55 39.41
CA ASN A 558 2.70 53.15 40.68
C ASN A 558 3.86 53.55 41.60
N TYR A 559 5.06 52.96 41.46
CA TYR A 559 6.22 53.42 42.24
C TYR A 559 6.73 54.79 41.77
N ILE A 560 6.67 55.10 40.47
CA ILE A 560 7.05 56.44 39.99
C ILE A 560 6.03 57.49 40.46
N ASN A 561 4.73 57.18 40.43
CA ASN A 561 3.70 58.11 40.91
C ASN A 561 3.68 58.26 42.43
N ILE A 562 3.95 57.19 43.21
CA ILE A 562 4.03 57.27 44.68
C ILE A 562 5.32 57.98 45.13
N ILE A 563 6.45 57.76 44.45
CA ILE A 563 7.69 58.52 44.71
C ILE A 563 7.51 60.00 44.32
N LEU A 564 6.82 60.31 43.22
CA LEU A 564 6.46 61.69 42.86
C LEU A 564 5.51 62.32 43.90
N LEU A 565 4.52 61.57 44.39
CA LEU A 565 3.54 62.08 45.37
C LEU A 565 4.20 62.31 46.74
N ILE A 566 5.11 61.43 47.17
CA ILE A 566 5.86 61.56 48.42
C ILE A 566 6.89 62.69 48.35
N THR A 567 7.57 62.87 47.21
CA THR A 567 8.50 64.01 47.02
C THR A 567 7.76 65.34 46.94
N VAL A 568 6.59 65.40 46.30
CA VAL A 568 5.73 66.59 46.29
C VAL A 568 5.15 66.87 47.69
N LEU A 569 4.75 65.85 48.46
CA LEU A 569 4.32 66.04 49.85
C LEU A 569 5.44 66.55 50.76
N LEU A 570 6.67 66.02 50.61
CA LEU A 570 7.85 66.47 51.36
C LEU A 570 8.28 67.89 50.99
N LEU A 571 8.14 68.30 49.71
CA LEU A 571 8.35 69.68 49.26
C LEU A 571 7.28 70.63 49.81
N ILE A 572 6.01 70.23 49.85
CA ILE A 572 4.93 71.03 50.43
C ILE A 572 5.10 71.16 51.95
N LEU A 573 5.54 70.09 52.64
CA LEU A 573 5.85 70.11 54.08
C LEU A 573 7.09 70.98 54.41
N ASN A 574 8.12 70.98 53.56
CA ASN A 574 9.27 71.90 53.71
C ASN A 574 8.88 73.36 53.47
N MET A 575 8.04 73.65 52.46
CA MET A 575 7.54 75.00 52.23
C MET A 575 6.56 75.48 53.32
N HIS A 576 5.88 74.57 54.04
CA HIS A 576 5.06 74.92 55.20
C HIS A 576 5.90 75.21 56.45
N PHE A 577 7.07 74.55 56.60
CA PHE A 577 8.00 74.82 57.70
C PHE A 577 8.85 76.08 57.49
N GLU A 578 9.12 76.49 56.24
CA GLU A 578 9.77 77.78 55.93
C GLU A 578 8.83 78.98 56.00
N TYR A 579 7.50 78.79 56.06
CA TYR A 579 6.52 79.87 56.21
C TYR A 579 6.14 80.15 57.68
N TYR A 580 6.58 79.30 58.62
CA TYR A 580 6.25 79.40 60.06
C TYR A 580 7.48 79.41 60.99
N ASN A 581 8.67 79.74 60.47
CA ASN A 581 9.84 80.14 61.25
C ASN A 581 10.27 81.57 60.92
#